data_AF-A0A2I0R311-F1
#
_entry.id   AF-A0A2I0R311-F1
#
_cell.length_a   1.000
_cell.length_b   1.000
_cell.length_c   1.000
_cell.angle_alpha   90.00
_cell.angle_beta   90.00
_cell.angle_gamma   90.00
#
_symmetry.space_group_name_H-M   'P 1'
#
loop_
_entity.id
_entity.type
_entity.pdbx_description
1 polymer ?
#
loop_
_entity_poly.entity_id
_entity_poly.type
_entity_poly.pdbx_seq_one_letter_code
_entity_poly.pdbx_strand_id
1 'polypeptide(L)'
;MMNIKNMILIGSGCLFLYSCNSNEETAATDELKTPKIEVETDDVYNSEEYEFILPRPYTLVTSFDKVGMNFEASRMNDPANVDQYSTDGMQLMNMGVFGSDLVYAITNNQPQHSIMYFNAIKKLGDKIGMGRIFNEEELATRIEKNIADEEKMKDLLIDLDEKSQEYLENNQMRMLAAIQFSGAWIEGMYLATFDIEEKDQSKLSHHLVDHMSLLKNAITGIEAYEQRSDQLSDILADLEALQTQFNNFESLKNTEGFPELTREEIETLATDIHKVRNKITSK
;
A
#
# COMPACT_ATOMS: atom_id res chain seq x y z
N MET A 1 55.24 73.54 23.80
CA MET A 1 54.01 73.64 22.99
C MET A 1 53.24 72.33 23.14
N MET A 2 51.95 72.49 23.42
CA MET A 2 51.00 71.51 23.92
C MET A 2 50.53 70.55 22.82
N ASN A 3 50.35 69.27 23.16
CA ASN A 3 49.05 68.62 22.92
C ASN A 3 48.86 67.39 23.80
N ILE A 4 47.84 67.50 24.64
CA ILE A 4 47.23 66.45 25.47
C ILE A 4 46.11 65.83 24.65
N LYS A 5 45.99 64.49 24.67
CA LYS A 5 44.69 63.80 24.68
C LYS A 5 44.85 62.43 25.34
N ASN A 6 44.24 62.32 26.53
CA ASN A 6 43.55 61.19 27.18
C ASN A 6 43.33 59.96 26.27
N MET A 7 43.30 58.69 26.70
CA MET A 7 42.72 58.12 27.93
C MET A 7 43.00 56.59 27.91
N ILE A 8 43.48 56.02 29.02
CA ILE A 8 43.02 54.80 29.73
C ILE A 8 42.39 53.68 28.83
N LEU A 9 42.87 52.43 28.78
CA LEU A 9 42.78 51.43 29.87
C LEU A 9 43.69 50.21 29.57
N ILE A 10 44.54 49.83 30.53
CA ILE A 10 45.21 48.53 30.63
C ILE A 10 44.30 47.62 31.47
N GLY A 11 44.06 46.39 31.03
CA GLY A 11 43.29 45.41 31.80
C GLY A 11 43.41 43.99 31.25
N SER A 12 44.54 43.37 31.57
CA SER A 12 44.85 41.95 31.33
C SER A 12 43.90 41.03 32.10
N GLY A 13 43.48 39.91 31.50
CA GLY A 13 42.61 38.93 32.14
C GLY A 13 42.33 37.69 31.30
N CYS A 14 43.35 36.86 31.08
CA CYS A 14 43.13 35.45 30.75
C CYS A 14 42.59 34.72 32.00
N LEU A 15 41.40 34.16 31.90
CA LEU A 15 40.95 33.04 32.72
C LEU A 15 40.26 32.02 31.81
N PHE A 16 41.01 30.98 31.46
CA PHE A 16 40.45 29.66 31.13
C PHE A 16 39.85 29.07 32.41
N LEU A 17 38.64 28.50 32.36
CA LEU A 17 38.30 27.18 32.93
C LEU A 17 36.95 26.66 32.39
N TYR A 18 37.05 25.56 31.63
CA TYR A 18 36.22 24.35 31.53
C TYR A 18 34.77 24.28 32.10
N SER A 19 33.89 23.77 31.24
CA SER A 19 32.98 22.61 31.41
C SER A 19 31.67 22.75 32.22
N CYS A 20 30.56 22.63 31.49
CA CYS A 20 29.42 21.73 31.77
C CYS A 20 28.62 21.64 30.45
N ASN A 21 28.77 20.61 29.63
CA ASN A 21 27.96 19.39 29.61
C ASN A 21 26.47 19.58 29.90
N SER A 22 25.74 20.03 28.88
CA SER A 22 24.40 19.56 28.60
C SER A 22 24.35 19.26 27.10
N ASN A 23 24.49 17.98 26.76
CA ASN A 23 23.90 17.46 25.52
C ASN A 23 22.40 17.70 25.64
N GLU A 24 21.95 18.89 25.25
CA GLU A 24 20.62 19.02 24.68
C GLU A 24 20.72 18.29 23.34
N GLU A 25 20.31 17.02 23.36
CA GLU A 25 19.64 16.46 22.20
C GLU A 25 18.60 17.50 21.80
N THR A 26 18.93 18.29 20.79
CA THR A 26 17.91 18.90 19.94
C THR A 26 17.05 17.73 19.50
N ALA A 27 15.93 17.52 20.21
CA ALA A 27 14.80 16.79 19.71
C ALA A 27 14.61 17.35 18.31
N ALA A 28 14.93 16.54 17.31
CA ALA A 28 14.56 16.85 15.95
C ALA A 28 13.06 17.07 16.03
N THR A 29 12.64 18.34 15.93
CA THR A 29 11.27 18.66 15.60
C THR A 29 11.09 17.95 14.27
N ASP A 30 10.44 16.81 14.34
CA ASP A 30 10.16 15.95 13.21
C ASP A 30 9.13 16.71 12.37
N GLU A 31 9.57 17.72 11.62
CA GLU A 31 8.74 18.43 10.66
C GLU A 31 8.40 17.44 9.56
N LEU A 32 7.11 17.13 9.36
CA LEU A 32 6.60 16.18 8.36
C LEU A 32 7.40 16.29 7.07
N LYS A 33 8.13 15.23 6.71
CA LYS A 33 8.75 15.15 5.39
C LYS A 33 7.61 15.23 4.38
N THR A 34 7.69 16.20 3.46
CA THR A 34 6.82 16.24 2.30
C THR A 34 6.93 14.91 1.56
N PRO A 35 5.80 14.33 1.13
CA PRO A 35 5.84 13.12 0.31
C PRO A 35 6.68 13.40 -0.94
N LYS A 36 7.47 12.42 -1.39
CA LYS A 36 8.30 12.59 -2.59
C LYS A 36 7.46 12.65 -3.86
N ILE A 37 6.25 12.11 -3.79
CA ILE A 37 5.30 12.06 -4.87
C ILE A 37 4.47 13.34 -4.77
N GLU A 38 4.77 14.31 -5.63
CA GLU A 38 3.95 15.51 -5.77
C GLU A 38 2.82 15.19 -6.76
N VAL A 39 1.59 15.36 -6.29
CA VAL A 39 0.38 15.33 -7.11
C VAL A 39 -0.04 16.78 -7.35
N GLU A 40 -0.26 17.19 -8.61
CA GLU A 40 -0.85 18.51 -8.88
C GLU A 40 -2.27 18.54 -8.29
N THR A 41 -2.47 19.39 -7.28
CA THR A 41 -3.68 19.46 -6.44
C THR A 41 -4.87 20.16 -7.11
N ASP A 42 -4.78 20.51 -8.41
CA ASP A 42 -5.88 21.05 -9.22
C ASP A 42 -6.84 19.92 -9.64
N ASP A 43 -7.20 19.15 -8.62
CA ASP A 43 -7.63 17.77 -8.59
C ASP A 43 -8.89 17.51 -9.43
N VAL A 44 -8.73 16.72 -10.49
CA VAL A 44 -9.82 15.99 -11.15
C VAL A 44 -10.65 15.20 -10.11
N TYR A 45 -10.04 14.84 -8.96
CA TYR A 45 -10.64 14.08 -7.87
C TYR A 45 -11.36 14.90 -6.76
N ASN A 46 -11.40 16.23 -6.84
CA ASN A 46 -12.19 17.09 -5.93
C ASN A 46 -13.57 17.45 -6.50
N SER A 47 -13.94 16.93 -7.68
CA SER A 47 -15.31 17.02 -8.17
C SER A 47 -16.18 15.94 -7.51
N GLU A 48 -17.48 16.21 -7.37
CA GLU A 48 -18.50 15.25 -6.89
C GLU A 48 -18.55 13.94 -7.73
N GLU A 49 -17.83 13.90 -8.85
CA GLU A 49 -17.78 12.78 -9.81
C GLU A 49 -16.84 11.64 -9.36
N TYR A 50 -15.91 11.90 -8.43
CA TYR A 50 -14.88 10.94 -7.98
C TYR A 50 -14.93 10.62 -6.48
N GLU A 51 -16.11 10.71 -5.87
CA GLU A 51 -16.36 10.28 -4.49
C GLU A 51 -16.40 8.74 -4.41
N PHE A 52 -15.26 8.08 -4.64
CA PHE A 52 -15.16 6.63 -4.52
C PHE A 52 -14.56 6.24 -3.16
N ILE A 53 -15.36 5.54 -2.36
CA ILE A 53 -14.90 4.89 -1.13
C ILE A 53 -14.10 3.65 -1.55
N LEU A 54 -12.79 3.69 -1.39
CA LEU A 54 -11.94 2.51 -1.55
C LEU A 54 -12.18 1.57 -0.35
N PRO A 55 -12.49 0.28 -0.58
CA PRO A 55 -12.54 -0.66 0.52
C PRO A 55 -11.16 -0.77 1.15
N ARG A 56 -11.15 -0.89 2.49
CA ARG A 56 -9.92 -1.09 3.24
C ARG A 56 -9.20 -2.37 2.75
N PRO A 57 -7.88 -2.33 2.50
CA PRO A 57 -7.10 -3.49 2.08
C PRO A 57 -7.33 -4.75 2.93
N TYR A 58 -7.49 -4.60 4.24
CA TYR A 58 -7.84 -5.71 5.13
C TYR A 58 -9.17 -6.36 4.75
N THR A 59 -10.23 -5.57 4.54
CA THR A 59 -11.55 -6.06 4.15
C THR A 59 -11.50 -6.77 2.79
N LEU A 60 -10.68 -6.26 1.88
CA LEU A 60 -10.50 -6.81 0.54
C LEU A 60 -9.85 -8.21 0.55
N VAL A 61 -8.87 -8.45 1.42
CA VAL A 61 -8.22 -9.77 1.50
C VAL A 61 -9.04 -10.74 2.35
N THR A 62 -9.59 -10.27 3.47
CA THR A 62 -10.36 -11.14 4.39
C THR A 62 -11.75 -11.50 3.86
N SER A 63 -12.28 -10.78 2.87
CA SER A 63 -13.51 -11.19 2.18
C SER A 63 -13.36 -12.56 1.51
N PHE A 64 -12.13 -12.97 1.16
CA PHE A 64 -11.83 -14.26 0.56
C PHE A 64 -11.51 -15.37 1.56
N ASP A 65 -11.42 -15.08 2.87
CA ASP A 65 -11.14 -16.09 3.91
C ASP A 65 -12.20 -17.22 3.88
N LYS A 66 -13.42 -16.91 3.45
CA LYS A 66 -14.55 -17.86 3.33
C LYS A 66 -14.45 -18.80 2.12
N VAL A 67 -13.50 -18.58 1.22
CA VAL A 67 -13.29 -19.36 -0.02
C VAL A 67 -12.22 -20.46 0.18
N GLY A 68 -11.67 -20.60 1.40
CA GLY A 68 -10.78 -21.72 1.74
C GLY A 68 -9.37 -21.58 1.16
N MET A 69 -8.75 -20.43 1.37
CA MET A 69 -7.35 -20.20 0.97
C MET A 69 -6.40 -20.92 1.93
N ASN A 70 -5.88 -22.08 1.54
CA ASN A 70 -4.78 -22.72 2.27
C ASN A 70 -3.52 -21.86 2.16
N PHE A 71 -2.74 -21.74 3.24
CA PHE A 71 -1.49 -20.98 3.20
C PHE A 71 -0.42 -21.62 2.31
N GLU A 72 0.04 -20.90 1.30
CA GLU A 72 1.18 -21.29 0.48
C GLU A 72 2.12 -20.09 0.24
N ALA A 73 3.23 -20.02 0.97
CA ALA A 73 4.19 -18.93 0.88
C ALA A 73 4.77 -18.72 -0.53
N SER A 74 4.83 -19.77 -1.36
CA SER A 74 5.34 -19.71 -2.73
C SER A 74 4.47 -18.85 -3.67
N ARG A 75 3.21 -18.59 -3.28
CA ARG A 75 2.26 -17.80 -4.06
C ARG A 75 2.39 -16.32 -3.83
N MET A 76 2.91 -15.95 -2.67
CA MET A 76 3.08 -14.56 -2.27
C MET A 76 4.24 -13.88 -3.04
N ASN A 77 4.27 -12.56 -3.06
CA ASN A 77 5.37 -11.82 -3.69
C ASN A 77 6.62 -11.87 -2.80
N ASP A 78 7.79 -12.25 -3.33
CA ASP A 78 9.01 -12.33 -2.51
C ASP A 78 9.35 -10.95 -1.89
N PRO A 79 9.43 -10.82 -0.55
CA PRO A 79 9.80 -9.57 0.12
C PRO A 79 11.14 -8.99 -0.36
N ALA A 80 12.05 -9.81 -0.89
CA ALA A 80 13.29 -9.36 -1.50
C ALA A 80 13.09 -8.52 -2.77
N ASN A 81 11.91 -8.59 -3.41
CA ASN A 81 11.58 -7.79 -4.58
C ASN A 81 11.34 -6.31 -4.27
N VAL A 82 11.26 -5.93 -2.98
CA VAL A 82 11.11 -4.53 -2.54
C VAL A 82 12.12 -3.54 -3.15
N ASP A 83 13.31 -4.03 -3.52
CA ASP A 83 14.36 -3.23 -4.16
C ASP A 83 14.32 -3.18 -5.68
N GLN A 84 13.45 -3.96 -6.31
CA GLN A 84 13.36 -4.09 -7.75
C GLN A 84 12.39 -3.06 -8.36
N TYR A 85 11.44 -2.54 -7.56
CA TYR A 85 10.49 -1.53 -8.01
C TYR A 85 11.15 -0.15 -8.10
N SER A 86 11.36 0.32 -9.33
CA SER A 86 12.18 1.49 -9.64
C SER A 86 11.38 2.80 -9.75
N THR A 87 10.10 2.74 -10.10
CA THR A 87 9.23 3.91 -10.26
C THR A 87 8.29 4.07 -9.09
N ASP A 88 7.92 5.30 -8.76
CA ASP A 88 7.05 5.60 -7.61
C ASP A 88 5.68 4.92 -7.74
N GLY A 89 5.09 4.92 -8.94
CA GLY A 89 3.85 4.20 -9.22
C GLY A 89 3.95 2.69 -8.97
N MET A 90 5.07 2.06 -9.37
CA MET A 90 5.27 0.62 -9.10
C MET A 90 5.58 0.33 -7.64
N GLN A 91 6.24 1.24 -6.92
CA GLN A 91 6.46 1.14 -5.48
C GLN A 91 5.15 1.25 -4.70
N LEU A 92 4.29 2.21 -5.04
CA LEU A 92 2.95 2.34 -4.47
C LEU A 92 2.08 1.10 -4.74
N MET A 93 2.06 0.64 -5.98
CA MET A 93 1.27 -0.53 -6.36
C MET A 93 1.76 -1.78 -5.59
N ASN A 94 3.07 -2.00 -5.51
CA ASN A 94 3.61 -3.14 -4.75
C ASN A 94 3.50 -2.96 -3.23
N MET A 95 3.33 -1.75 -2.71
CA MET A 95 2.95 -1.53 -1.32
C MET A 95 1.56 -2.13 -1.03
N GLY A 96 0.63 -2.02 -1.99
CA GLY A 96 -0.65 -2.71 -1.96
C GLY A 96 -0.51 -4.23 -2.00
N VAL A 97 0.31 -4.76 -2.91
CA VAL A 97 0.60 -6.21 -3.01
C VAL A 97 1.15 -6.76 -1.69
N PHE A 98 2.20 -6.15 -1.15
CA PHE A 98 2.77 -6.57 0.13
C PHE A 98 1.80 -6.38 1.31
N GLY A 99 0.92 -5.37 1.25
CA GLY A 99 -0.18 -5.21 2.19
C GLY A 99 -1.13 -6.42 2.18
N SER A 100 -1.51 -6.89 1.00
CA SER A 100 -2.35 -8.07 0.87
C SER A 100 -1.67 -9.35 1.35
N ASP A 101 -0.39 -9.53 1.00
CA ASP A 101 0.44 -10.63 1.47
C ASP A 101 0.61 -10.63 3.00
N LEU A 102 0.76 -9.45 3.61
CA LEU A 102 0.79 -9.31 5.07
C LEU A 102 -0.51 -9.78 5.72
N VAL A 103 -1.66 -9.36 5.18
CA VAL A 103 -2.97 -9.80 5.69
C VAL A 103 -3.11 -11.32 5.53
N TYR A 104 -2.76 -11.87 4.37
CA TYR A 104 -2.82 -13.31 4.12
C TYR A 104 -1.93 -14.11 5.09
N ALA A 105 -0.71 -13.62 5.39
CA ALA A 105 0.15 -14.22 6.40
C ALA A 105 -0.47 -14.16 7.81
N ILE A 106 -1.09 -13.03 8.18
CA ILE A 106 -1.71 -12.86 9.51
C ILE A 106 -2.91 -13.78 9.68
N THR A 107 -3.85 -13.81 8.73
CA THR A 107 -5.05 -14.65 8.82
C THR A 107 -4.74 -16.16 8.78
N ASN A 108 -3.55 -16.52 8.28
CA ASN A 108 -3.05 -17.89 8.28
C ASN A 108 -2.06 -18.20 9.41
N ASN A 109 -1.95 -17.32 10.42
CA ASN A 109 -1.10 -17.50 11.59
C ASN A 109 0.39 -17.73 11.24
N GLN A 110 0.94 -16.91 10.34
CA GLN A 110 2.31 -17.00 9.82
C GLN A 110 3.20 -15.84 10.29
N PRO A 111 3.61 -15.80 11.57
CA PRO A 111 4.26 -14.64 12.19
C PRO A 111 5.57 -14.21 11.51
N GLN A 112 6.37 -15.18 11.01
CA GLN A 112 7.62 -14.86 10.33
C GLN A 112 7.38 -14.15 8.99
N HIS A 113 6.41 -14.61 8.21
CA HIS A 113 6.03 -13.97 6.95
C HIS A 113 5.45 -12.57 7.22
N SER A 114 4.60 -12.43 8.25
CA SER A 114 4.05 -11.13 8.63
C SER A 114 5.14 -10.08 8.94
N ILE A 115 6.21 -10.46 9.65
CA ILE A 115 7.35 -9.57 9.90
C ILE A 115 8.07 -9.20 8.59
N MET A 116 8.27 -10.17 7.69
CA MET A 116 8.95 -9.92 6.41
C MET A 116 8.17 -8.92 5.54
N TYR A 117 6.85 -9.10 5.39
CA TYR A 117 6.01 -8.20 4.60
C TYR A 117 5.87 -6.83 5.24
N PHE A 118 5.74 -6.76 6.56
CA PHE A 118 5.75 -5.47 7.25
C PHE A 118 7.04 -4.67 6.97
N ASN A 119 8.20 -5.33 7.03
CA ASN A 119 9.48 -4.68 6.72
C ASN A 119 9.58 -4.23 5.26
N ALA A 120 9.00 -5.00 4.32
CA ALA A 120 8.93 -4.60 2.91
C ALA A 120 8.06 -3.34 2.72
N ILE A 121 6.87 -3.30 3.35
CA ILE A 121 5.97 -2.13 3.33
C ILE A 121 6.66 -0.91 3.93
N LYS A 122 7.28 -1.05 5.11
CA LYS A 122 8.03 0.03 5.76
C LYS A 122 9.10 0.62 4.83
N LYS A 123 9.86 -0.26 4.17
CA LYS A 123 10.91 0.14 3.25
C LYS A 123 10.37 0.84 2.00
N LEU A 124 9.21 0.42 1.47
CA LEU A 124 8.53 1.17 0.40
C LEU A 124 8.05 2.54 0.89
N GLY A 125 7.45 2.60 2.07
CA GLY A 125 7.04 3.85 2.71
C GLY A 125 8.20 4.85 2.79
N ASP A 126 9.40 4.40 3.22
CA ASP A 126 10.60 5.24 3.23
C ASP A 126 11.02 5.73 1.83
N LYS A 127 10.88 4.90 0.80
CA LYS A 127 11.22 5.26 -0.59
C LYS A 127 10.29 6.34 -1.13
N ILE A 128 8.98 6.21 -0.91
CA ILE A 128 7.94 7.11 -1.45
C ILE A 128 7.65 8.32 -0.54
N GLY A 129 8.31 8.42 0.61
CA GLY A 129 8.16 9.55 1.55
C GLY A 129 7.05 9.39 2.59
N MET A 130 6.39 8.23 2.64
CA MET A 130 5.38 7.86 3.64
C MET A 130 5.97 7.17 4.89
N GLY A 131 7.31 7.11 5.00
CA GLY A 131 8.00 6.34 6.03
C GLY A 131 7.58 6.66 7.47
N ARG A 132 7.16 7.90 7.76
CA ARG A 132 6.70 8.30 9.11
C ARG A 132 5.51 7.51 9.63
N ILE A 133 4.63 7.07 8.73
CA ILE A 133 3.46 6.23 9.06
C ILE A 133 3.91 4.88 9.64
N PHE A 134 5.08 4.38 9.21
CA PHE A 134 5.63 3.07 9.55
C PHE A 134 6.89 3.13 10.43
N ASN A 135 7.33 4.33 10.84
CA ASN A 135 8.57 4.56 11.58
C ASN A 135 8.36 4.87 13.07
N GLU A 136 7.17 4.61 13.62
CA GLU A 136 6.96 4.69 15.07
C GLU A 136 7.81 3.59 15.77
N GLU A 137 8.69 3.96 16.69
CA GLU A 137 9.52 3.01 17.46
C GLU A 137 8.64 2.01 18.24
N GLU A 138 7.46 2.47 18.67
CA GLU A 138 6.44 1.65 19.30
C GLU A 138 5.81 0.62 18.34
N LEU A 139 5.78 0.89 17.04
CA LEU A 139 5.14 0.01 16.06
C LEU A 139 5.89 -1.32 15.93
N ALA A 140 7.21 -1.29 15.81
CA ALA A 140 8.01 -2.53 15.80
C ALA A 140 7.78 -3.36 17.07
N THR A 141 7.72 -2.69 18.22
CA THR A 141 7.44 -3.32 19.52
C THR A 141 6.02 -3.92 19.58
N ARG A 142 5.01 -3.20 19.06
CA ARG A 142 3.62 -3.68 18.96
C ARG A 142 3.53 -4.91 18.07
N ILE A 143 4.23 -4.93 16.95
CA ILE A 143 4.30 -6.09 16.05
C ILE A 143 4.92 -7.26 16.78
N GLU A 144 6.13 -7.14 17.32
CA GLU A 144 6.81 -8.23 18.02
C GLU A 144 5.97 -8.82 19.17
N LYS A 145 5.30 -7.96 19.93
CA LYS A 145 4.43 -8.36 21.04
C LYS A 145 3.16 -9.06 20.58
N ASN A 146 2.59 -8.63 19.47
CA ASN A 146 1.28 -9.10 19.00
C ASN A 146 1.39 -10.19 17.93
N ILE A 147 2.56 -10.46 17.35
CA ILE A 147 2.71 -11.29 16.13
C ILE A 147 2.11 -12.70 16.21
N ALA A 148 1.99 -13.26 17.41
CA ALA A 148 1.40 -14.58 17.66
C ALA A 148 -0.12 -14.52 18.00
N ASP A 149 -0.71 -13.33 18.00
CA ASP A 149 -2.08 -13.04 18.35
C ASP A 149 -2.76 -12.35 17.15
N GLU A 150 -3.49 -13.15 16.38
CA GLU A 150 -4.14 -12.72 15.13
C GLU A 150 -5.06 -11.51 15.33
N GLU A 151 -5.85 -11.47 16.41
CA GLU A 151 -6.77 -10.37 16.69
C GLU A 151 -6.00 -9.07 16.98
N LYS A 152 -4.94 -9.14 17.79
CA LYS A 152 -4.13 -7.96 18.08
C LYS A 152 -3.32 -7.48 16.87
N MET A 153 -2.88 -8.39 16.01
CA MET A 153 -2.23 -8.03 14.75
C MET A 153 -3.21 -7.38 13.79
N LYS A 154 -4.45 -7.89 13.72
CA LYS A 154 -5.53 -7.27 12.95
C LYS A 154 -5.80 -5.85 13.42
N ASP A 155 -5.99 -5.62 14.71
CA ASP A 155 -6.24 -4.27 15.25
C ASP A 155 -5.11 -3.30 14.90
N LEU A 156 -3.86 -3.79 14.97
CA LEU A 156 -2.69 -3.01 14.57
C LEU A 156 -2.69 -2.65 13.08
N LEU A 157 -3.06 -3.58 12.20
CA LEU A 157 -3.16 -3.31 10.78
C LEU A 157 -4.26 -2.30 10.45
N ILE A 158 -5.41 -2.39 11.13
CA ILE A 158 -6.50 -1.45 10.93
C ILE A 158 -6.06 -0.03 11.32
N ASP A 159 -5.39 0.13 12.46
CA ASP A 159 -4.80 1.40 12.92
C ASP A 159 -3.80 1.98 11.89
N LEU A 160 -2.92 1.14 11.34
CA LEU A 160 -1.96 1.57 10.32
C LEU A 160 -2.61 1.96 9.00
N ASP A 161 -3.61 1.20 8.55
CA ASP A 161 -4.35 1.50 7.33
C ASP A 161 -5.08 2.85 7.49
N GLU A 162 -5.75 3.08 8.62
CA GLU A 162 -6.43 4.35 8.91
C GLU A 162 -5.45 5.54 8.89
N LYS A 163 -4.29 5.42 9.54
CA LYS A 163 -3.23 6.45 9.48
C LYS A 163 -2.72 6.67 8.06
N SER A 164 -2.58 5.60 7.27
CA SER A 164 -2.14 5.68 5.87
C SER A 164 -3.15 6.42 5.01
N GLN A 165 -4.44 6.11 5.15
CA GLN A 165 -5.51 6.77 4.41
C GLN A 165 -5.65 8.24 4.84
N GLU A 166 -5.62 8.53 6.14
CA GLU A 166 -5.66 9.92 6.65
C GLU A 166 -4.50 10.75 6.09
N TYR A 167 -3.29 10.19 6.02
CA TYR A 167 -2.15 10.86 5.42
C TYR A 167 -2.40 11.14 3.93
N LEU A 168 -2.89 10.17 3.16
CA LEU A 168 -3.15 10.35 1.74
C LEU A 168 -4.28 11.36 1.48
N GLU A 169 -5.35 11.34 2.28
CA GLU A 169 -6.47 12.29 2.19
C GLU A 169 -6.06 13.72 2.52
N ASN A 170 -5.36 13.92 3.64
CA ASN A 170 -4.94 15.25 4.10
C ASN A 170 -3.94 15.92 3.14
N ASN A 171 -3.22 15.14 2.35
CA ASN A 171 -2.25 15.63 1.37
C ASN A 171 -2.82 15.64 -0.07
N GLN A 172 -4.14 15.46 -0.25
CA GLN A 172 -4.80 15.42 -1.56
C GLN A 172 -4.19 14.38 -2.52
N MET A 173 -3.74 13.25 -1.96
CA MET A 173 -3.06 12.17 -2.69
C MET A 173 -3.99 10.98 -2.97
N ARG A 174 -5.29 11.24 -3.16
CA ARG A 174 -6.33 10.19 -3.34
C ARG A 174 -6.01 9.22 -4.46
N MET A 175 -5.44 9.75 -5.54
CA MET A 175 -4.95 8.99 -6.68
C MET A 175 -3.87 7.95 -6.30
N LEU A 176 -2.97 8.28 -5.38
CA LEU A 176 -1.95 7.34 -4.90
C LEU A 176 -2.57 6.22 -4.07
N ALA A 177 -3.60 6.53 -3.27
CA ALA A 177 -4.39 5.54 -2.55
C ALA A 177 -5.04 4.54 -3.52
N ALA A 178 -5.50 5.01 -4.68
CA ALA A 178 -6.10 4.16 -5.70
C ALA A 178 -5.07 3.27 -6.42
N ILE A 179 -3.83 3.75 -6.66
CA ILE A 179 -2.73 2.90 -7.16
C ILE A 179 -2.37 1.81 -6.15
N GLN A 180 -2.22 2.18 -4.87
CA GLN A 180 -1.97 1.22 -3.79
C GLN A 180 -3.12 0.20 -3.70
N PHE A 181 -4.37 0.66 -3.75
CA PHE A 181 -5.55 -0.21 -3.77
C PHE A 181 -5.52 -1.19 -4.95
N SER A 182 -5.13 -0.73 -6.14
CA SER A 182 -5.05 -1.58 -7.34
C SER A 182 -4.12 -2.78 -7.13
N GLY A 183 -2.96 -2.55 -6.51
CA GLY A 183 -2.03 -3.62 -6.16
C GLY A 183 -2.57 -4.56 -5.06
N ALA A 184 -3.27 -4.01 -4.07
CA ALA A 184 -3.92 -4.84 -3.05
C ALA A 184 -5.04 -5.71 -3.66
N TRP A 185 -5.85 -5.12 -4.55
CA TRP A 185 -6.99 -5.76 -5.21
C TRP A 185 -6.54 -6.91 -6.08
N ILE A 186 -5.56 -6.68 -6.95
CA ILE A 186 -5.09 -7.75 -7.85
C ILE A 186 -4.41 -8.89 -7.08
N GLU A 187 -3.67 -8.61 -6.01
CA GLU A 187 -3.07 -9.66 -5.17
C GLU A 187 -4.14 -10.46 -4.42
N GLY A 188 -5.16 -9.79 -3.87
CA GLY A 188 -6.30 -10.46 -3.23
C GLY A 188 -7.07 -11.35 -4.22
N MET A 189 -7.35 -10.85 -5.41
CA MET A 189 -7.99 -11.62 -6.48
C MET A 189 -7.11 -12.79 -6.96
N TYR A 190 -5.79 -12.60 -7.02
CA TYR A 190 -4.85 -13.67 -7.35
C TYR A 190 -4.88 -14.80 -6.31
N LEU A 191 -4.78 -14.48 -5.01
CA LEU A 191 -4.85 -15.47 -3.92
C LEU A 191 -6.23 -16.18 -3.92
N ALA A 192 -7.30 -15.43 -4.18
CA ALA A 192 -8.66 -15.95 -4.28
C ALA A 192 -8.88 -16.87 -5.49
N THR A 193 -8.15 -16.67 -6.58
CA THR A 193 -8.24 -17.47 -7.81
C THR A 193 -7.09 -18.47 -7.96
N PHE A 194 -6.24 -18.62 -6.95
CA PHE A 194 -5.27 -19.70 -6.92
C PHE A 194 -5.96 -21.03 -6.54
N ASP A 195 -5.50 -22.17 -7.06
CA ASP A 195 -6.12 -23.50 -6.84
C ASP A 195 -7.65 -23.53 -6.96
N ILE A 196 -8.21 -22.93 -8.02
CA ILE A 196 -9.66 -22.88 -8.25
C ILE A 196 -10.35 -24.26 -8.23
N GLU A 197 -9.61 -25.33 -8.53
CA GLU A 197 -10.10 -26.71 -8.53
C GLU A 197 -10.42 -27.22 -7.11
N GLU A 198 -9.81 -26.65 -6.08
CA GLU A 198 -10.05 -27.01 -4.68
C GLU A 198 -11.20 -26.19 -4.05
N LYS A 199 -11.73 -25.21 -4.79
CA LYS A 199 -12.69 -24.22 -4.27
C LYS A 199 -14.12 -24.52 -4.67
N ASP A 200 -15.05 -24.15 -3.80
CA ASP A 200 -16.48 -24.16 -4.11
C ASP A 200 -16.76 -23.12 -5.21
N GLN A 201 -17.18 -23.60 -6.39
CA GLN A 201 -17.35 -22.76 -7.57
C GLN A 201 -18.38 -21.65 -7.35
N SER A 202 -19.49 -21.95 -6.68
CA SER A 202 -20.59 -20.99 -6.47
C SER A 202 -20.15 -19.85 -5.55
N LYS A 203 -19.50 -20.19 -4.43
CA LYS A 203 -18.90 -19.20 -3.52
C LYS A 203 -17.85 -18.36 -4.23
N LEU A 204 -16.90 -19.01 -4.91
CA LEU A 204 -15.84 -18.31 -5.63
C LEU A 204 -16.43 -17.36 -6.67
N SER A 205 -17.39 -17.82 -7.48
CA SER A 205 -18.11 -16.98 -8.43
C SER A 205 -18.70 -15.74 -7.78
N HIS A 206 -19.47 -15.90 -6.70
CA HIS A 206 -20.10 -14.77 -6.02
C HIS A 206 -19.07 -13.73 -5.56
N HIS A 207 -18.00 -14.20 -4.92
CA HIS A 207 -16.92 -13.33 -4.47
C HIS A 207 -16.22 -12.62 -5.64
N LEU A 208 -15.96 -13.31 -6.76
CA LEU A 208 -15.33 -12.69 -7.92
C LEU A 208 -16.24 -11.61 -8.53
N VAL A 209 -17.52 -11.91 -8.75
CA VAL A 209 -18.49 -10.96 -9.31
C VAL A 209 -18.62 -9.72 -8.41
N ASP A 210 -18.73 -9.89 -7.10
CA ASP A 210 -18.80 -8.79 -6.14
C ASP A 210 -17.55 -7.90 -6.22
N HIS A 211 -16.37 -8.50 -6.24
CA HIS A 211 -15.12 -7.76 -6.23
C HIS A 211 -14.78 -7.10 -7.57
N MET A 212 -15.27 -7.62 -8.69
CA MET A 212 -15.11 -6.98 -10.01
C MET A 212 -15.80 -5.61 -10.09
N SER A 213 -16.79 -5.33 -9.23
CA SER A 213 -17.39 -3.99 -9.11
C SER A 213 -16.41 -2.92 -8.62
N LEU A 214 -15.32 -3.32 -7.95
CA LEU A 214 -14.28 -2.45 -7.40
C LEU A 214 -13.15 -2.16 -8.39
N LEU A 215 -13.02 -2.97 -9.45
CA LEU A 215 -11.95 -2.82 -10.44
C LEU A 215 -11.96 -1.46 -11.13
N LYS A 216 -13.15 -0.86 -11.34
CA LYS A 216 -13.25 0.48 -11.92
C LYS A 216 -12.50 1.53 -11.08
N ASN A 217 -12.50 1.40 -9.75
CA ASN A 217 -11.82 2.35 -8.87
C ASN A 217 -10.29 2.24 -9.03
N ALA A 218 -9.79 1.03 -9.24
CA ALA A 218 -8.38 0.77 -9.53
C ALA A 218 -7.98 1.40 -10.88
N ILE A 219 -8.77 1.14 -11.93
CA ILE A 219 -8.55 1.71 -13.27
C ILE A 219 -8.53 3.24 -13.22
N THR A 220 -9.58 3.87 -12.69
CA THR A 220 -9.69 5.34 -12.60
C THR A 220 -8.55 5.96 -11.81
N GLY A 221 -8.12 5.31 -10.72
CA GLY A 221 -6.97 5.75 -9.93
C GLY A 221 -5.66 5.79 -10.71
N ILE A 222 -5.40 4.73 -11.48
CA ILE A 222 -4.20 4.65 -12.30
C ILE A 222 -4.30 5.62 -13.49
N GLU A 223 -5.47 5.74 -14.13
CA GLU A 223 -5.74 6.68 -15.24
C GLU A 223 -5.49 8.14 -14.85
N ALA A 224 -5.84 8.53 -13.62
CA ALA A 224 -5.61 9.88 -13.12
C ALA A 224 -4.12 10.19 -12.87
N TYR A 225 -3.29 9.16 -12.63
CA TYR A 225 -1.88 9.36 -12.29
C TYR A 225 -1.02 9.72 -13.48
N GLU A 226 -0.86 11.01 -13.78
CA GLU A 226 -0.17 11.47 -15.00
C GLU A 226 1.29 10.99 -15.12
N GLN A 227 1.98 10.75 -14.00
CA GLN A 227 3.38 10.32 -13.96
C GLN A 227 3.57 8.81 -14.18
N ARG A 228 2.67 8.13 -14.92
CA ARG A 228 2.82 6.69 -15.20
C ARG A 228 4.09 6.42 -15.98
N SER A 229 4.85 5.43 -15.51
CA SER A 229 5.82 4.73 -16.34
C SER A 229 5.12 3.84 -17.37
N ASP A 230 5.83 3.48 -18.44
CA ASP A 230 5.34 2.53 -19.46
C ASP A 230 4.77 1.24 -18.84
N GLN A 231 5.46 0.68 -17.85
CA GLN A 231 4.99 -0.52 -17.13
C GLN A 231 3.62 -0.32 -16.47
N LEU A 232 3.38 0.84 -15.86
CA LEU A 232 2.11 1.13 -15.18
C LEU A 232 0.99 1.38 -16.19
N SER A 233 1.31 1.99 -17.34
CA SER A 233 0.38 2.12 -18.47
C SER A 233 0.02 0.77 -19.08
N ASP A 234 0.97 -0.16 -19.19
CA ASP A 234 0.72 -1.52 -19.65
C ASP A 234 -0.15 -2.33 -18.68
N ILE A 235 0.01 -2.11 -17.37
CA ILE A 235 -0.84 -2.72 -16.33
C ILE A 235 -2.26 -2.16 -16.42
N LEU A 236 -2.40 -0.84 -16.58
CA LEU A 236 -3.70 -0.19 -16.77
C LEU A 236 -4.47 -0.79 -17.95
N ALA A 237 -3.82 -0.90 -19.11
CA ALA A 237 -4.44 -1.50 -20.30
C ALA A 237 -4.89 -2.96 -20.07
N ASP A 238 -4.10 -3.74 -19.32
CA ASP A 238 -4.48 -5.11 -18.96
C ASP A 238 -5.65 -5.17 -17.97
N LEU A 239 -5.75 -4.21 -17.03
CA LEU A 239 -6.89 -4.10 -16.11
C LEU A 239 -8.18 -3.69 -16.84
N GLU A 240 -8.09 -2.78 -17.81
CA GLU A 240 -9.21 -2.41 -18.69
C GLU A 240 -9.67 -3.59 -19.56
N ALA A 241 -8.71 -4.36 -20.08
CA ALA A 241 -9.00 -5.58 -20.84
C ALA A 241 -9.67 -6.64 -19.97
N LEU A 242 -9.19 -6.84 -18.74
CA LEU A 242 -9.80 -7.71 -17.73
C LEU A 242 -11.25 -7.29 -17.44
N GLN A 243 -11.49 -6.00 -17.21
CA GLN A 243 -12.84 -5.48 -16.98
C GLN A 243 -13.76 -5.73 -18.18
N THR A 244 -13.26 -5.47 -19.38
CA THR A 244 -14.00 -5.70 -20.64
C THR A 244 -14.32 -7.18 -20.82
N GLN A 245 -13.37 -8.07 -20.56
CA GLN A 245 -13.56 -9.50 -20.67
C GLN A 245 -14.63 -10.00 -19.70
N PHE A 246 -14.56 -9.59 -18.43
CA PHE A 246 -15.57 -9.91 -17.43
C PHE A 246 -16.96 -9.43 -17.85
N ASN A 247 -17.11 -8.17 -18.26
CA ASN A 247 -18.39 -7.61 -18.69
C ASN A 247 -19.01 -8.34 -19.90
N ASN A 248 -18.19 -9.07 -20.66
CA ASN A 248 -18.63 -9.83 -21.82
C ASN A 248 -19.03 -11.27 -21.51
N PHE A 249 -18.86 -11.75 -20.27
CA PHE A 249 -19.30 -13.08 -19.84
C PHE A 249 -20.81 -13.26 -20.02
N GLU A 250 -21.21 -14.41 -20.55
CA GLU A 250 -22.61 -14.71 -20.85
C GLU A 250 -23.42 -14.89 -19.57
N SER A 251 -22.79 -15.42 -18.51
CA SER A 251 -23.37 -15.53 -17.17
C SER A 251 -23.81 -14.19 -16.57
N LEU A 252 -23.29 -13.06 -17.06
CA LEU A 252 -23.69 -11.72 -16.62
C LEU A 252 -24.89 -11.16 -17.39
N LYS A 253 -25.14 -11.62 -18.63
CA LYS A 253 -26.03 -10.91 -19.56
C LYS A 253 -27.52 -11.20 -19.38
N ASN A 254 -27.91 -12.28 -18.70
CA ASN A 254 -29.31 -12.72 -18.59
C ASN A 254 -29.61 -13.51 -17.30
N THR A 255 -29.29 -12.96 -16.13
CA THR A 255 -29.50 -13.66 -14.85
C THR A 255 -30.75 -13.16 -14.11
N GLU A 256 -31.59 -14.08 -13.64
CA GLU A 256 -32.59 -13.80 -12.61
C GLU A 256 -31.94 -14.01 -11.23
N GLY A 257 -31.38 -12.95 -10.64
CA GLY A 257 -30.73 -13.01 -9.33
C GLY A 257 -29.29 -12.50 -9.35
N PHE A 258 -28.44 -13.06 -8.49
CA PHE A 258 -27.02 -12.75 -8.47
C PHE A 258 -26.28 -13.58 -9.53
N PRO A 259 -25.39 -12.99 -10.36
CA PRO A 259 -24.72 -13.74 -11.43
C PRO A 259 -23.84 -14.88 -10.93
N GLU A 260 -23.91 -16.03 -11.61
CA GLU A 260 -23.08 -17.19 -11.33
C GLU A 260 -22.22 -17.55 -12.55
N LEU A 261 -20.91 -17.34 -12.42
CA LEU A 261 -19.91 -17.65 -13.44
C LEU A 261 -19.76 -19.16 -13.62
N THR A 262 -19.62 -19.56 -14.88
CA THR A 262 -19.21 -20.92 -15.23
C THR A 262 -17.75 -21.18 -14.82
N ARG A 263 -17.36 -22.46 -14.74
CA ARG A 263 -15.96 -22.86 -14.50
C ARG A 263 -15.01 -22.25 -15.53
N GLU A 264 -15.39 -22.25 -16.80
CA GLU A 264 -14.60 -21.70 -17.91
C GLU A 264 -14.42 -20.17 -17.79
N GLU A 265 -15.47 -19.44 -17.39
CA GLU A 265 -15.37 -17.99 -17.14
C GLU A 265 -14.49 -17.68 -15.92
N ILE A 266 -14.55 -18.49 -14.85
CA ILE A 266 -13.66 -18.36 -13.68
C ILE A 266 -12.21 -18.64 -14.08
N GLU A 267 -11.94 -19.70 -14.85
CA GLU A 267 -10.59 -20.02 -15.37
C GLU A 267 -10.03 -18.91 -16.25
N THR A 268 -10.87 -18.34 -17.10
CA THR A 268 -10.52 -17.21 -17.97
C THR A 268 -10.16 -15.99 -17.11
N LEU A 269 -11.02 -15.64 -16.15
CA LEU A 269 -10.79 -14.50 -15.27
C LEU A 269 -9.53 -14.69 -14.41
N ALA A 270 -9.32 -15.90 -13.87
CA ALA A 270 -8.12 -16.24 -13.12
C ALA A 270 -6.86 -16.08 -13.97
N THR A 271 -6.88 -16.55 -15.23
CA THR A 271 -5.75 -16.40 -16.16
C THR A 271 -5.38 -14.94 -16.38
N ASP A 272 -6.37 -14.08 -16.60
CA ASP A 272 -6.15 -12.64 -16.80
C ASP A 272 -5.64 -11.97 -15.51
N ILE A 273 -6.22 -12.29 -14.34
CA ILE A 273 -5.75 -11.80 -13.04
C ILE A 273 -4.28 -12.18 -12.82
N HIS A 274 -3.92 -13.44 -13.06
CA HIS A 274 -2.57 -13.95 -12.86
C HIS A 274 -1.58 -13.28 -13.83
N LYS A 275 -2.00 -13.02 -15.07
CA LYS A 275 -1.20 -12.26 -16.04
C LYS A 275 -0.91 -10.85 -15.53
N VAL A 276 -1.92 -10.12 -15.05
CA VAL A 276 -1.74 -8.75 -14.53
C VAL A 276 -0.85 -8.77 -13.29
N ARG A 277 -1.13 -9.66 -12.33
CA ARG A 277 -0.33 -9.82 -11.11
C ARG A 277 1.13 -10.11 -11.43
N ASN A 278 1.40 -10.99 -12.39
CA ASN A 278 2.77 -11.31 -12.79
C ASN A 278 3.49 -10.08 -13.35
N LYS A 279 2.84 -9.20 -14.13
CA LYS A 279 3.45 -7.94 -14.59
C LYS A 279 3.78 -6.96 -13.46
N ILE A 280 2.96 -6.95 -12.41
CA ILE A 280 3.14 -6.06 -11.24
C ILE A 280 4.33 -6.51 -10.39
N THR A 281 4.46 -7.83 -10.22
CA THR A 281 5.46 -8.44 -9.34
C THR A 281 6.74 -8.85 -10.08
N SER A 282 6.74 -8.87 -11.42
CA SER A 282 7.90 -9.19 -12.25
C SER A 282 8.94 -8.06 -12.28
N LYS A 283 10.18 -8.49 -12.54
CA LYS A 283 11.41 -7.70 -12.63
C LYS A 283 11.51 -6.87 -13.90
#